data_AF-A0A350KN65-F1
#
_entry.id   AF-A0A350KN65-F1
#
_cell.length_a   1.000
_cell.length_b   1.000
_cell.length_c   1.000
_cell.angle_alpha   90.00
_cell.angle_beta   90.00
_cell.angle_gamma   90.00
#
_symmetry.space_group_name_H-M   'P 1'
#
loop_
_entity.id
_entity.type
_entity.pdbx_description
1 polymer ?
#
loop_
_entity_poly.entity_id
_entity_poly.type
_entity_poly.pdbx_seq_one_letter_code
_entity_poly.pdbx_strand_id
1 'polypeptide(L)'
;MTKHFERRADIPTPTNAIITEDVEADGKVPNHYAAQEEAVNRVFRDYPKNDDLVEILIKVCVLNDFYSTNILSAFKMAQHIFDLKIDSRLAAKDLTVVNDIALLNVDNGKTRNFYSFATKYCCHQNQDVYPIYDSYVARLLTYYAQIDEFDAFKPQDLRNYPRYCEVLRNFRNHYALDSEKIATRDLDAYLWR
;
A
#
# COMPACT_ATOMS: atom_id res chain seq x y z
N MET A 1 -28.32 -7.13 20.16
CA MET A 1 -28.34 -8.15 19.10
C MET A 1 -26.99 -8.15 18.43
N THR A 2 -26.11 -9.06 18.82
CA THR A 2 -24.81 -9.27 18.16
C THR A 2 -25.12 -9.87 16.80
N LYS A 3 -24.83 -9.14 15.71
CA LYS A 3 -24.89 -9.73 14.36
C LYS A 3 -23.77 -10.76 14.30
N HIS A 4 -24.10 -12.04 14.38
CA HIS A 4 -23.16 -13.08 13.99
C HIS A 4 -22.97 -12.96 12.49
N PHE A 5 -21.77 -12.56 12.08
CA PHE A 5 -21.38 -12.59 10.68
C PHE A 5 -20.97 -14.04 10.36
N GLU A 6 -21.62 -14.63 9.36
CA GLU A 6 -21.28 -15.98 8.90
C GLU A 6 -20.16 -15.93 7.86
N ARG A 7 -19.24 -16.89 7.92
CA ARG A 7 -18.16 -17.01 6.94
C ARG A 7 -18.74 -17.28 5.56
N ARG A 8 -18.37 -16.45 4.60
CA ARG A 8 -18.68 -16.64 3.18
C ARG A 8 -17.89 -17.81 2.60
N ALA A 9 -18.57 -18.68 1.86
CA ALA A 9 -17.94 -19.84 1.23
C ALA A 9 -16.99 -19.48 0.08
N ASP A 10 -17.17 -18.32 -0.54
CA ASP A 10 -16.37 -17.83 -1.67
C ASP A 10 -15.12 -17.04 -1.23
N ILE A 11 -14.95 -16.78 0.06
CA ILE A 11 -13.74 -16.14 0.62
C ILE A 11 -12.99 -17.17 1.46
N PRO A 12 -11.90 -17.76 0.93
CA PRO A 12 -11.20 -18.84 1.62
C PRO A 12 -10.49 -18.33 2.88
N THR A 13 -10.35 -19.17 3.89
CA THR A 13 -9.52 -18.84 5.06
C THR A 13 -8.05 -18.66 4.61
N PRO A 14 -7.39 -17.55 4.94
CA PRO A 14 -5.99 -17.35 4.62
C PRO A 14 -5.12 -18.46 5.23
N THR A 15 -4.28 -19.08 4.41
CA THR A 15 -3.26 -20.04 4.87
C THR A 15 -1.99 -19.87 4.05
N ASN A 16 -0.88 -20.40 4.55
CA ASN A 16 0.38 -20.33 3.82
C ASN A 16 0.30 -20.98 2.43
N ALA A 17 -0.40 -22.10 2.30
CA ALA A 17 -0.57 -22.80 1.03
C ALA A 17 -1.40 -21.98 0.03
N ILE A 18 -2.57 -21.48 0.46
CA ILE A 18 -3.48 -20.72 -0.41
C ILE A 18 -2.80 -19.46 -0.94
N ILE A 19 -2.10 -18.70 -0.09
CA ILE A 19 -1.42 -17.47 -0.50
C ILE A 19 -0.31 -17.79 -1.51
N THR A 20 0.46 -18.87 -1.28
CA THR A 20 1.53 -19.28 -2.20
C THR A 20 0.97 -19.70 -3.56
N GLU A 21 -0.06 -20.56 -3.57
CA GLU A 21 -0.72 -21.02 -4.80
C GLU A 21 -1.31 -19.85 -5.59
N ASP A 22 -1.92 -18.89 -4.90
CA ASP A 22 -2.53 -17.71 -5.50
C ASP A 22 -1.48 -16.82 -6.19
N VAL A 23 -0.38 -16.51 -5.50
CA VAL A 23 0.70 -15.67 -6.04
C VAL A 23 1.39 -16.35 -7.23
N GLU A 24 1.60 -17.66 -7.17
CA GLU A 24 2.16 -18.43 -8.29
C GLU A 24 1.24 -18.45 -9.53
N ALA A 25 -0.08 -18.46 -9.31
CA ALA A 25 -1.06 -18.42 -10.40
C ALA A 25 -1.06 -17.06 -11.11
N ASP A 26 -0.99 -15.95 -10.35
CA ASP A 26 -0.95 -14.59 -10.91
C ASP A 26 0.32 -14.34 -11.72
N GLY A 27 1.47 -14.84 -11.27
CA GLY A 27 2.75 -14.70 -11.98
C GLY A 27 2.81 -15.36 -13.36
N LYS A 28 1.86 -16.24 -13.69
CA LYS A 28 1.83 -16.98 -14.97
C LYS A 28 1.04 -16.28 -16.08
N VAL A 29 0.37 -15.16 -15.79
CA VAL A 29 -0.48 -14.45 -16.76
C VAL A 29 0.24 -13.20 -17.25
N PRO A 30 0.79 -13.17 -18.48
CA PRO A 30 1.34 -11.95 -19.05
C PRO A 30 0.23 -10.93 -19.23
N ASN A 31 0.35 -9.78 -18.56
CA ASN A 31 -0.59 -8.68 -18.72
C ASN A 31 0.18 -7.36 -18.84
N HIS A 32 -0.52 -6.31 -19.30
CA HIS A 32 0.07 -4.98 -19.44
C HIS A 32 0.56 -4.42 -18.10
N TYR A 33 0.01 -4.88 -16.97
CA TYR A 33 0.44 -4.48 -15.63
C TYR A 33 1.88 -4.87 -15.34
N ALA A 34 2.38 -6.01 -15.84
CA ALA A 34 3.78 -6.41 -15.62
C ALA A 34 4.78 -5.41 -16.21
N ALA A 35 4.52 -4.89 -17.42
CA ALA A 35 5.39 -3.90 -18.05
C ALA A 35 5.29 -2.52 -17.37
N GLN A 36 4.09 -2.14 -16.93
CA GLN A 36 3.87 -0.90 -16.17
C GLN A 36 4.57 -0.95 -14.81
N GLU A 37 4.42 -2.05 -14.08
CA GLU A 37 5.06 -2.26 -12.79
C GLU A 37 6.59 -2.26 -12.90
N GLU A 38 7.14 -2.94 -13.91
CA GLU A 38 8.57 -2.87 -14.19
C GLU A 38 9.02 -1.44 -14.50
N ALA A 39 8.23 -0.66 -15.26
CA ALA A 39 8.57 0.74 -15.53
C ALA A 39 8.59 1.59 -14.25
N VAL A 40 7.65 1.40 -13.32
CA VAL A 40 7.68 2.05 -12.00
C VAL A 40 8.95 1.63 -11.24
N ASN A 41 9.21 0.33 -11.12
CA ASN A 41 10.36 -0.22 -10.40
C ASN A 41 11.69 0.34 -10.93
N ARG A 42 11.84 0.44 -12.25
CA ARG A 42 13.04 1.03 -12.86
C ARG A 42 13.23 2.48 -12.44
N VAL A 43 12.19 3.28 -12.51
CA VAL A 43 12.26 4.71 -12.18
C VAL A 43 12.64 4.92 -10.71
N PHE A 44 12.07 4.14 -9.78
CA PHE A 44 12.43 4.25 -8.36
C PHE A 44 13.84 3.71 -8.05
N ARG A 45 14.28 2.68 -8.78
CA ARG A 45 15.65 2.15 -8.64
C ARG A 45 16.70 3.12 -9.19
N ASP A 46 16.44 3.72 -10.35
CA ASP A 46 17.37 4.61 -11.02
C ASP A 46 17.42 5.99 -10.31
N TYR A 47 16.33 6.36 -9.61
CA TYR A 47 16.22 7.57 -8.79
C TYR A 47 15.85 7.25 -7.33
N PRO A 48 16.78 6.71 -6.52
CA PRO A 48 16.45 6.20 -5.18
C PRO A 48 16.21 7.30 -4.14
N LYS A 49 16.74 8.52 -4.34
CA LYS A 49 16.64 9.61 -3.36
C LYS A 49 15.52 10.58 -3.67
N ASN A 50 15.10 11.34 -2.68
CA ASN A 50 14.02 12.33 -2.78
C ASN A 50 14.56 13.75 -2.49
N ASP A 51 15.76 14.03 -3.00
CA ASP A 51 16.47 15.29 -2.87
C ASP A 51 16.68 16.04 -4.20
N ASP A 52 16.18 15.51 -5.32
CA ASP A 52 16.10 16.18 -6.63
C ASP A 52 14.64 16.30 -7.11
N LEU A 53 14.20 17.53 -7.42
CA LEU A 53 12.80 17.81 -7.78
C LEU A 53 12.39 17.16 -9.12
N VAL A 54 13.30 17.10 -10.10
CA VAL A 54 13.01 16.55 -11.43
C VAL A 54 12.87 15.04 -11.34
N GLU A 55 13.76 14.37 -10.60
CA GLU A 55 13.69 12.94 -10.35
C GLU A 55 12.41 12.54 -9.59
N ILE A 56 12.04 13.31 -8.56
CA ILE A 56 10.77 13.12 -7.86
C ILE A 56 9.59 13.32 -8.82
N LEU A 57 9.61 14.34 -9.67
CA LEU A 57 8.55 14.59 -10.64
C LEU A 57 8.37 13.42 -11.61
N ILE A 58 9.46 12.82 -12.10
CA ILE A 58 9.40 11.61 -12.94
C ILE A 58 8.74 10.47 -12.17
N LYS A 59 9.18 10.20 -10.92
CA LYS A 59 8.55 9.19 -10.05
C LYS A 59 7.04 9.42 -9.88
N VAL A 60 6.63 10.65 -9.57
CA VAL A 60 5.23 11.02 -9.39
C VAL A 60 4.43 10.79 -10.67
N CYS A 61 4.93 11.25 -11.82
CA CYS A 61 4.22 11.10 -13.10
C CYS A 61 4.02 9.62 -13.47
N VAL A 62 5.09 8.84 -13.42
CA VAL A 62 5.06 7.41 -13.80
C VAL A 62 4.15 6.62 -12.85
N LEU A 63 4.28 6.84 -11.55
CA LEU A 63 3.44 6.16 -10.56
C LEU A 63 1.97 6.58 -10.68
N ASN A 64 1.69 7.87 -10.81
CA ASN A 64 0.32 8.38 -10.89
C ASN A 64 -0.44 7.85 -12.11
N ASP A 65 0.25 7.73 -13.25
CA ASP A 65 -0.34 7.21 -14.49
C ASP A 65 -0.65 5.71 -14.36
N PHE A 66 0.36 4.90 -13.99
CA PHE A 66 0.20 3.44 -13.95
C PHE A 66 -0.64 2.92 -12.79
N TYR A 67 -0.74 3.66 -11.68
CA TYR A 67 -1.65 3.33 -10.58
C TYR A 67 -2.95 4.15 -10.58
N SER A 68 -3.17 5.01 -11.57
CA SER A 68 -4.38 5.83 -11.71
C SER A 68 -4.75 6.59 -10.41
N THR A 69 -3.76 7.18 -9.74
CA THR A 69 -3.97 7.76 -8.39
C THR A 69 -4.69 9.12 -8.38
N ASN A 70 -5.07 9.61 -9.57
CA ASN A 70 -5.84 10.84 -9.78
C ASN A 70 -5.19 12.12 -9.22
N ILE A 71 -3.85 12.18 -9.19
CA ILE A 71 -3.14 13.42 -8.91
C ILE A 71 -3.25 14.33 -10.13
N LEU A 72 -3.94 15.46 -9.96
CA LEU A 72 -4.15 16.45 -11.01
C LEU A 72 -2.91 17.31 -11.27
N SER A 73 -2.08 17.54 -10.26
CA SER A 73 -0.86 18.33 -10.38
C SER A 73 0.33 17.53 -9.85
N ALA A 74 0.99 16.80 -10.75
CA ALA A 74 2.17 16.02 -10.43
C ALA A 74 3.30 16.92 -9.87
N PHE A 75 3.47 18.11 -10.45
CA PHE A 75 4.44 19.09 -9.97
C PHE A 75 4.25 19.46 -8.49
N LYS A 76 3.01 19.71 -8.06
CA LYS A 76 2.75 20.05 -6.65
C LYS A 76 3.03 18.91 -5.70
N MET A 77 2.68 17.69 -6.09
CA MET A 77 3.02 16.52 -5.28
C MET A 77 4.53 16.32 -5.22
N ALA A 78 5.24 16.50 -6.34
CA ALA A 78 6.69 16.40 -6.38
C ALA A 78 7.37 17.46 -5.49
N GLN A 79 6.93 18.71 -5.59
CA GLN A 79 7.41 19.80 -4.74
C GLN A 79 7.13 19.51 -3.25
N HIS A 80 5.93 19.03 -2.92
CA HIS A 80 5.56 18.64 -1.56
C HIS A 80 6.50 17.57 -0.99
N ILE A 81 6.76 16.50 -1.75
CA ILE A 81 7.70 15.44 -1.35
C ILE A 81 9.12 16.00 -1.18
N PHE A 82 9.57 16.84 -2.12
CA PHE A 82 10.89 17.48 -2.07
C PHE A 82 11.05 18.34 -0.82
N ASP A 83 10.02 19.08 -0.43
CA ASP A 83 10.04 19.98 0.73
C ASP A 83 10.01 19.21 2.06
N LEU A 84 9.38 18.03 2.08
CA LEU A 84 9.30 17.16 3.27
C LEU A 84 10.65 16.52 3.65
N LYS A 85 11.66 16.50 2.77
CA LYS A 85 13.00 15.94 3.01
C LYS A 85 12.97 14.53 3.64
N ILE A 86 12.23 13.64 2.99
CA ILE A 86 11.81 12.36 3.56
C ILE A 86 12.89 11.27 3.65
N ASP A 87 14.04 11.41 2.98
CA ASP A 87 15.03 10.33 2.88
C ASP A 87 15.53 9.82 4.23
N SER A 88 15.78 10.73 5.19
CA SER A 88 16.19 10.35 6.55
C SER A 88 15.12 9.55 7.30
N ARG A 89 13.84 9.87 7.06
CA ARG A 89 12.69 9.20 7.65
C ARG A 89 12.46 7.83 7.01
N LEU A 90 12.61 7.72 5.69
CA LEU A 90 12.57 6.44 4.98
C LEU A 90 13.68 5.50 5.47
N ALA A 91 14.90 6.01 5.65
CA ALA A 91 16.02 5.24 6.22
C ALA A 91 15.74 4.77 7.65
N ALA A 92 15.04 5.59 8.45
CA ALA A 92 14.59 5.26 9.79
C ALA A 92 13.32 4.37 9.83
N LYS A 93 12.78 3.97 8.67
CA LYS A 93 11.53 3.20 8.54
C LYS A 93 10.34 3.87 9.22
N ASP A 94 10.31 5.21 9.21
CA ASP A 94 9.22 5.97 9.80
C ASP A 94 7.95 5.80 8.96
N LEU A 95 6.95 5.14 9.55
CA LEU A 95 5.66 4.87 8.91
C LEU A 95 4.80 6.14 8.79
N THR A 96 5.02 7.16 9.62
CA THR A 96 4.20 8.38 9.60
C THR A 96 4.43 9.23 8.35
N VAL A 97 5.56 9.04 7.67
CA VAL A 97 5.91 9.75 6.43
C VAL A 97 4.86 9.57 5.33
N VAL A 98 4.18 8.42 5.30
CA VAL A 98 3.12 8.13 4.34
C VAL A 98 1.95 9.07 4.52
N ASN A 99 1.55 9.34 5.77
CA ASN A 99 0.45 10.26 6.05
C ASN A 99 0.83 11.71 5.71
N ASP A 100 2.09 12.10 5.91
CA ASP A 100 2.56 13.45 5.57
C ASP A 100 2.62 13.67 4.05
N ILE A 101 3.10 12.69 3.27
CA ILE A 101 3.07 12.74 1.81
C ILE A 101 1.61 12.79 1.31
N ALA A 102 0.71 12.06 1.95
CA ALA A 102 -0.68 11.98 1.52
C ALA A 102 -1.44 13.32 1.61
N LEU A 103 -1.09 14.20 2.56
CA LEU A 103 -1.79 15.46 2.79
C LEU A 103 -1.22 16.59 1.94
N LEU A 104 -1.78 16.78 0.75
CA LEU A 104 -1.36 17.83 -0.18
C LEU A 104 -2.35 19.01 -0.17
N ASN A 105 -1.83 20.22 -0.05
CA ASN A 105 -2.59 21.45 -0.26
C ASN A 105 -2.77 21.72 -1.76
N VAL A 106 -4.01 21.69 -2.23
CA VAL A 106 -4.37 21.94 -3.63
C VAL A 106 -4.77 23.41 -3.84
N ASP A 107 -4.87 23.83 -5.11
CA ASP A 107 -5.39 25.16 -5.46
C ASP A 107 -6.75 25.38 -4.78
N ASN A 108 -6.94 26.59 -4.25
CA ASN A 108 -8.06 27.01 -3.39
C ASN A 108 -7.89 26.76 -1.88
N GLY A 109 -6.68 26.47 -1.41
CA GLY A 109 -6.38 26.34 0.04
C GLY A 109 -7.00 25.11 0.71
N LYS A 110 -7.51 24.16 -0.08
CA LYS A 110 -8.06 22.90 0.43
C LYS A 110 -6.95 21.87 0.55
N THR A 111 -6.93 21.10 1.63
CA THR A 111 -6.09 19.90 1.74
C THR A 111 -6.84 18.71 1.17
N ARG A 112 -6.19 17.93 0.31
CA ARG A 112 -6.69 16.64 -0.17
C ARG A 112 -5.78 15.53 0.31
N ASN A 113 -6.39 14.37 0.57
CA ASN A 113 -5.70 13.19 1.05
C ASN A 113 -5.47 12.20 -0.11
N PHE A 114 -4.24 12.15 -0.61
CA PHE A 114 -3.75 11.23 -1.64
C PHE A 114 -3.14 9.95 -1.02
N TYR A 115 -3.82 9.38 -0.02
CA TYR A 115 -3.33 8.24 0.76
C TYR A 115 -2.86 7.06 -0.10
N SER A 116 -3.67 6.64 -1.07
CA SER A 116 -3.34 5.52 -1.96
C SER A 116 -2.02 5.77 -2.70
N PHE A 117 -1.82 6.97 -3.24
CA PHE A 117 -0.56 7.36 -3.87
C PHE A 117 0.61 7.31 -2.89
N ALA A 118 0.47 7.90 -1.70
CA ALA A 118 1.55 7.96 -0.73
C ALA A 118 2.02 6.56 -0.30
N THR A 119 1.07 5.62 -0.10
CA THR A 119 1.41 4.23 0.24
C THR A 119 2.21 3.55 -0.88
N LYS A 120 1.82 3.75 -2.14
CA LYS A 120 2.51 3.20 -3.31
C LYS A 120 3.88 3.83 -3.49
N TYR A 121 3.99 5.14 -3.32
CA TYR A 121 5.27 5.86 -3.41
C TYR A 121 6.27 5.32 -2.40
N CYS A 122 5.85 5.08 -1.16
CA CYS A 122 6.73 4.54 -0.12
C CYS A 122 7.01 3.04 -0.29
N CYS A 123 6.05 2.25 -0.79
CA CYS A 123 6.27 0.85 -1.15
C CYS A 123 7.40 0.72 -2.18
N HIS A 124 7.36 1.54 -3.23
CA HIS A 124 8.40 1.57 -4.27
C HIS A 124 9.76 2.09 -3.78
N GLN A 125 9.82 2.71 -2.59
CA GLN A 125 11.08 3.02 -1.90
C GLN A 125 11.59 1.84 -1.05
N ASN A 126 10.68 1.12 -0.38
CA ASN A 126 11.00 -0.08 0.40
C ASN A 126 9.76 -0.95 0.65
N GLN A 127 9.56 -1.96 -0.20
CA GLN A 127 8.38 -2.83 -0.18
C GLN A 127 8.26 -3.68 1.10
N ASP A 128 9.36 -3.94 1.80
CA ASP A 128 9.34 -4.76 3.03
C ASP A 128 8.80 -3.99 4.23
N VAL A 129 8.89 -2.65 4.17
CA VAL A 129 8.51 -1.74 5.25
C VAL A 129 7.16 -1.11 5.00
N TYR A 130 6.87 -0.79 3.74
CA TYR A 130 5.74 0.04 3.36
C TYR A 130 4.71 -0.76 2.52
N PRO A 131 3.83 -1.58 3.13
CA PRO A 131 2.75 -2.25 2.41
C PRO A 131 1.83 -1.26 1.69
N ILE A 132 1.28 -1.66 0.56
CA ILE A 132 0.39 -0.82 -0.25
C ILE A 132 -1.00 -0.84 0.36
N TYR A 133 -1.57 0.35 0.59
CA TYR A 133 -3.00 0.43 0.88
C TYR A 133 -3.82 0.38 -0.41
N ASP A 134 -4.85 -0.47 -0.41
CA ASP A 134 -5.95 -0.41 -1.36
C ASP A 134 -7.31 -0.52 -0.65
N SER A 135 -8.34 0.09 -1.25
CA SER A 135 -9.70 0.07 -0.70
C SER A 135 -10.31 -1.32 -0.64
N TYR A 136 -9.92 -2.22 -1.55
CA TYR A 136 -10.36 -3.60 -1.59
C TYR A 136 -9.71 -4.41 -0.45
N VAL A 137 -8.40 -4.27 -0.26
CA VAL A 137 -7.65 -4.84 0.88
C VAL A 137 -8.29 -4.41 2.21
N ALA A 138 -8.61 -3.12 2.35
CA ALA A 138 -9.28 -2.59 3.54
C ALA A 138 -10.65 -3.25 3.81
N ARG A 139 -11.41 -3.56 2.75
CA ARG A 139 -12.69 -4.28 2.86
C ARG A 139 -12.48 -5.73 3.29
N LEU A 140 -11.50 -6.43 2.74
CA LEU A 140 -11.18 -7.80 3.14
C LEU A 140 -10.71 -7.86 4.60
N LEU A 141 -9.80 -6.98 5.01
CA LEU A 141 -9.36 -6.91 6.41
C LEU A 141 -10.54 -6.65 7.35
N THR A 142 -11.46 -5.75 6.96
CA THR A 142 -12.66 -5.46 7.75
C THR A 142 -13.57 -6.69 7.85
N TYR A 143 -13.74 -7.44 6.75
CA TYR A 143 -14.52 -8.67 6.73
C TYR A 143 -13.91 -9.72 7.67
N TYR A 144 -12.61 -10.01 7.55
CA TYR A 144 -11.95 -11.00 8.42
C TYR A 144 -11.99 -10.57 9.89
N ALA A 145 -11.84 -9.27 10.19
CA ALA A 145 -11.92 -8.78 11.56
C ALA A 145 -13.32 -8.95 12.18
N GLN A 146 -14.38 -8.89 11.36
CA GLN A 146 -15.75 -9.12 11.81
C GLN A 146 -16.07 -10.60 12.04
N ILE A 147 -15.44 -11.50 11.28
CA ILE A 147 -15.70 -12.95 11.34
C ILE A 147 -14.82 -13.62 12.38
N ASP A 148 -13.53 -13.30 12.37
CA ASP A 148 -12.49 -14.01 13.12
C ASP A 148 -11.95 -13.19 14.30
N GLU A 149 -12.43 -11.96 14.47
CA GLU A 149 -12.15 -11.08 15.63
C GLU A 149 -10.64 -10.88 15.88
N PHE A 150 -9.83 -10.88 14.81
CA PHE A 150 -8.37 -10.77 14.93
C PHE A 150 -7.89 -9.38 15.38
N ASP A 151 -8.70 -8.34 15.18
CA ASP A 151 -8.40 -6.96 15.56
C ASP A 151 -9.70 -6.14 15.69
N ALA A 152 -9.74 -5.17 16.61
CA ALA A 152 -10.89 -4.31 16.88
C ALA A 152 -10.77 -2.89 16.28
N PHE A 153 -10.36 -2.77 15.01
CA PHE A 153 -10.26 -1.49 14.29
C PHE A 153 -11.59 -1.07 13.64
N LYS A 154 -11.73 0.23 13.34
CA LYS A 154 -12.76 0.79 12.46
C LYS A 154 -12.18 1.05 11.07
N PRO A 155 -12.96 0.95 9.98
CA PRO A 155 -12.45 1.17 8.62
C PRO A 155 -11.68 2.49 8.41
N GLN A 156 -12.09 3.55 9.11
CA GLN A 156 -11.41 4.86 9.10
C GLN A 156 -10.01 4.83 9.72
N ASP A 157 -9.75 3.92 10.66
CA ASP A 157 -8.45 3.78 11.32
C ASP A 157 -7.38 3.30 10.34
N LEU A 158 -7.77 2.60 9.26
CA LEU A 158 -6.87 2.17 8.19
C LEU A 158 -6.32 3.32 7.34
N ARG A 159 -6.80 4.56 7.56
CA ARG A 159 -6.22 5.78 6.95
C ARG A 159 -5.07 6.35 7.78
N ASN A 160 -4.82 5.84 8.98
CA ASN A 160 -3.58 6.05 9.72
C ASN A 160 -2.61 4.92 9.34
N TYR A 161 -1.49 5.26 8.71
CA TYR A 161 -0.61 4.27 8.11
C TYR A 161 0.09 3.36 9.13
N PRO A 162 0.61 3.87 10.26
CA PRO A 162 1.09 3.02 11.34
C PRO A 162 0.02 2.01 11.82
N ARG A 163 -1.22 2.46 11.99
CA ARG A 163 -2.33 1.60 12.39
C ARG A 163 -2.67 0.56 11.32
N TYR A 164 -2.64 0.93 10.05
CA TYR A 164 -2.82 -0.01 8.94
C TYR A 164 -1.77 -1.13 8.96
N CYS A 165 -0.49 -0.79 9.15
CA CYS A 165 0.60 -1.76 9.27
C CYS A 165 0.41 -2.68 10.48
N GLU A 166 -0.08 -2.13 11.60
CA GLU A 166 -0.40 -2.92 12.79
C GLU A 166 -1.52 -3.94 12.52
N VAL A 167 -2.59 -3.52 11.85
CA VAL A 167 -3.72 -4.40 11.48
C VAL A 167 -3.23 -5.53 10.56
N LEU A 168 -2.39 -5.24 9.56
CA LEU A 168 -1.79 -6.28 8.71
C LEU A 168 -0.94 -7.26 9.51
N ARG A 169 -0.16 -6.78 10.48
CA ARG A 169 0.63 -7.64 11.36
C ARG A 169 -0.28 -8.53 12.23
N ASN A 170 -1.36 -7.97 12.77
CA ASN A 170 -2.32 -8.73 13.58
C ASN A 170 -3.05 -9.79 12.74
N PHE A 171 -3.45 -9.45 11.52
CA PHE A 171 -3.99 -10.39 10.53
C PHE A 171 -3.01 -11.54 10.28
N ARG A 172 -1.75 -11.21 9.99
CA ARG A 172 -0.68 -12.18 9.74
C ARG A 172 -0.51 -13.16 10.89
N ASN A 173 -0.46 -12.63 12.12
CA ASN A 173 -0.28 -13.41 13.34
C ASN A 173 -1.48 -14.33 13.58
N HIS A 174 -2.71 -13.84 13.37
CA HIS A 174 -3.92 -14.61 13.60
C HIS A 174 -3.99 -15.87 12.71
N TYR A 175 -3.62 -15.75 11.44
CA TYR A 175 -3.60 -16.89 10.51
C TYR A 175 -2.27 -17.66 10.47
N ALA A 176 -1.34 -17.36 11.39
CA ALA A 176 -0.01 -17.98 11.46
C ALA A 176 0.72 -17.99 10.10
N LEU A 177 0.70 -16.84 9.40
CA LEU A 177 1.33 -16.68 8.09
C LEU A 177 2.84 -16.46 8.26
N ASP A 178 3.63 -17.38 7.72
CA ASP A 178 5.07 -17.46 7.86
C ASP A 178 5.74 -16.26 7.16
N SER A 179 6.41 -15.40 7.95
CA SER A 179 7.12 -14.22 7.46
C SER A 179 8.35 -14.52 6.61
N GLU A 180 8.90 -15.73 6.71
CA GLU A 180 10.02 -16.15 5.88
C GLU A 180 9.56 -16.65 4.50
N LYS A 181 8.31 -17.10 4.38
CA LYS A 181 7.76 -17.64 3.13
C LYS A 181 6.87 -16.67 2.36
N ILE A 182 6.14 -15.82 3.07
CA ILE A 182 5.19 -14.88 2.45
C ILE A 182 5.74 -13.47 2.62
N ALA A 183 6.27 -12.88 1.56
CA ALA A 183 6.71 -11.49 1.61
C ALA A 183 5.49 -10.56 1.82
N THR A 184 5.75 -9.33 2.25
CA THR A 184 4.70 -8.28 2.34
C THR A 184 3.96 -8.13 1.01
N ARG A 185 4.70 -8.15 -0.12
CA ARG A 185 4.15 -8.09 -1.46
C ARG A 185 3.21 -9.26 -1.79
N ASP A 186 3.53 -10.46 -1.33
CA ASP A 186 2.74 -11.66 -1.61
C ASP A 186 1.40 -11.60 -0.85
N LEU A 187 1.43 -11.08 0.38
CA LEU A 187 0.24 -10.80 1.17
C LEU A 187 -0.61 -9.70 0.51
N ASP A 188 0.02 -8.61 0.06
CA ASP A 188 -0.67 -7.51 -0.63
C ASP A 188 -1.34 -7.99 -1.93
N ALA A 189 -0.65 -8.83 -2.72
CA ALA A 189 -1.18 -9.43 -3.95
C ALA A 189 -2.39 -10.34 -3.67
N TYR A 190 -2.28 -11.21 -2.66
CA TYR A 190 -3.38 -12.07 -2.23
C TYR A 190 -4.61 -11.26 -1.79
N LEU A 191 -4.42 -10.20 -1.00
CA LEU A 191 -5.51 -9.38 -0.49
C LEU A 191 -6.15 -8.47 -1.56
N TRP A 192 -5.61 -8.40 -2.77
CA TRP A 192 -6.16 -7.58 -3.85
C TRP A 192 -7.18 -8.33 -4.74
N ARG A 193 -7.43 -9.62 -4.47
CA ARG A 193 -8.32 -10.50 -5.27
C ARG A 193 -9.77 -10.54 -4.81
#